data_AF-A0A2S9XGY3-F1
#
_entry.id   AF-A0A2S9XGY3-F1
#
_cell.length_a   1.000
_cell.length_b   1.000
_cell.length_c   1.000
_cell.angle_alpha   90.00
_cell.angle_beta   90.00
_cell.angle_gamma   90.00
#
_symmetry.space_group_name_H-M   'P 1'
#
loop_
_entity.id
_entity.type
_entity.pdbx_description
1 polymer ?
#
loop_
_entity_poly.entity_id
_entity_poly.type
_entity_poly.pdbx_seq_one_letter_code
_entity_poly.pdbx_strand_id
1 'polypeptide(L)'
;MHRTTLTILALALMVAPLTADAEYSHLCTSVPGACEYTGPDAPKLGLEVCYERSSNTARLKNTASCPANSLPFSVGHGEVIDPQTGQVAAYMPLGDACAARQCAEYVAHEGGEEYVICCENGGPCWPGGDCGGVLYWCFDGVCNEDGTVDCFEADEGL
;
A
#
# COMPACT_ATOMS: atom_id res chain seq x y z
N MET A 1 -54.54 -17.75 56.59
CA MET A 1 -54.06 -18.21 55.26
C MET A 1 -54.68 -17.28 54.23
N HIS A 2 -54.04 -16.58 53.31
CA HIS A 2 -52.67 -16.48 52.80
C HIS A 2 -52.59 -15.05 52.19
N ARG A 3 -51.54 -14.26 52.49
CA ARG A 3 -51.30 -12.94 51.85
C ARG A 3 -50.43 -13.18 50.62
N THR A 4 -50.95 -12.94 49.43
CA THR A 4 -50.22 -13.08 48.16
C THR A 4 -49.54 -11.75 47.82
N THR A 5 -48.24 -11.69 48.00
CA THR A 5 -47.36 -10.59 47.58
C THR A 5 -47.06 -10.75 46.08
N LEU A 6 -47.45 -9.76 45.26
CA LEU A 6 -47.01 -9.64 43.86
C LEU A 6 -45.63 -8.96 43.83
N THR A 7 -44.59 -9.72 43.48
CA THR A 7 -43.24 -9.20 43.25
C THR A 7 -43.15 -8.70 41.80
N ILE A 8 -43.03 -7.39 41.61
CA ILE A 8 -42.80 -6.79 40.28
C ILE A 8 -41.31 -6.94 39.97
N LEU A 9 -40.99 -7.78 38.99
CA LEU A 9 -39.63 -7.98 38.48
C LEU A 9 -39.29 -6.81 37.55
N ALA A 10 -38.45 -5.88 38.01
CA ALA A 10 -37.95 -4.77 37.20
C ALA A 10 -36.93 -5.30 36.18
N LEU A 11 -37.31 -5.33 34.91
CA LEU A 11 -36.44 -5.70 33.79
C LEU A 11 -35.50 -4.51 33.51
N ALA A 12 -34.28 -4.56 34.03
CA ALA A 12 -33.24 -3.59 33.69
C ALA A 12 -32.84 -3.79 32.22
N LEU A 13 -33.27 -2.87 31.34
CA LEU A 13 -32.72 -2.75 30.00
C LEU A 13 -31.24 -2.34 30.13
N MET A 14 -30.36 -3.32 29.99
CA MET A 14 -28.94 -3.07 29.72
C MET A 14 -28.86 -2.42 28.33
N VAL A 15 -28.78 -1.09 28.30
CA VAL A 15 -28.39 -0.37 27.09
C VAL A 15 -26.91 -0.69 26.87
N ALA A 16 -26.62 -1.75 26.13
CA ALA A 16 -25.29 -1.96 25.61
C ALA A 16 -25.00 -0.77 24.68
N PRO A 17 -23.92 0.00 24.89
CA PRO A 17 -23.47 0.92 23.88
C PRO A 17 -23.13 0.06 22.65
N LEU A 18 -23.93 0.18 21.59
CA LEU A 18 -23.45 -0.18 20.27
C LEU A 18 -22.32 0.80 19.98
N THR A 19 -21.09 0.42 20.29
CA THR A 19 -19.94 0.95 19.57
C THR A 19 -20.14 0.47 18.15
N ALA A 20 -20.85 1.26 17.36
CA ALA A 20 -20.78 1.17 15.92
C ALA A 20 -19.32 1.48 15.59
N ASP A 21 -18.50 0.43 15.54
CA ASP A 21 -17.24 0.43 14.80
C ASP A 21 -17.66 0.78 13.38
N ALA A 22 -17.61 2.06 13.04
CA ALA A 22 -17.76 2.48 11.67
C ALA A 22 -16.52 1.93 10.97
N GLU A 23 -16.67 0.78 10.31
CA GLU A 23 -15.58 0.15 9.56
C GLU A 23 -15.14 1.13 8.47
N TYR A 24 -14.09 1.90 8.79
CA TYR A 24 -13.57 2.90 7.87
C TYR A 24 -13.02 2.19 6.64
N SER A 25 -13.27 2.77 5.46
CA SER A 25 -12.71 2.26 4.21
C SER A 25 -11.19 2.09 4.30
N HIS A 26 -10.66 1.07 3.62
CA HIS A 26 -9.22 0.82 3.62
C HIS A 26 -8.49 1.86 2.79
N LEU A 27 -7.51 2.54 3.39
CA LEU A 27 -6.77 3.65 2.76
C LEU A 27 -6.23 3.27 1.37
N CYS A 28 -5.46 2.18 1.30
CA CYS A 28 -4.73 1.78 0.10
C CYS A 28 -5.64 1.37 -1.07
N THR A 29 -6.88 0.96 -0.79
CA THR A 29 -7.88 0.66 -1.84
C THR A 29 -8.76 1.86 -2.19
N SER A 30 -8.83 2.85 -1.31
CA SER A 30 -9.71 4.02 -1.46
C SER A 30 -9.01 5.22 -2.08
N VAL A 31 -7.68 5.33 -1.91
CA VAL A 31 -6.90 6.49 -2.35
C VAL A 31 -5.69 6.01 -3.17
N PRO A 32 -5.73 6.18 -4.52
CA PRO A 32 -4.58 5.88 -5.37
C PRO A 32 -3.35 6.69 -4.95
N GLY A 33 -2.21 6.02 -4.80
CA GLY A 33 -0.93 6.65 -4.44
C GLY A 33 -0.75 7.01 -2.96
N ALA A 34 -1.72 6.67 -2.09
CA ALA A 34 -1.57 6.89 -0.64
C ALA A 34 -0.76 5.80 0.08
N CYS A 35 -0.49 4.67 -0.59
CA CYS A 35 0.29 3.57 -0.04
C CYS A 35 1.40 3.16 -0.99
N GLU A 36 2.52 2.75 -0.40
CA GLU A 36 3.65 2.19 -1.11
C GLU A 36 3.48 0.67 -1.27
N TYR A 37 3.85 0.13 -2.43
CA TYR A 37 3.88 -1.31 -2.62
C TYR A 37 5.11 -1.89 -1.94
N THR A 38 4.94 -3.02 -1.27
CA THR A 38 6.05 -3.68 -0.57
C THR A 38 5.92 -5.20 -0.65
N GLY A 39 6.90 -5.92 -0.13
CA GLY A 39 6.91 -7.37 -0.09
C GLY A 39 5.86 -7.98 0.85
N PRO A 40 5.76 -9.32 0.87
CA PRO A 40 4.76 -10.02 1.68
C PRO A 40 4.95 -9.85 3.20
N ASP A 41 6.15 -9.45 3.64
CA ASP A 41 6.51 -9.29 5.04
C ASP A 41 6.28 -7.87 5.59
N ALA A 42 5.40 -7.09 4.94
CA ALA A 42 5.05 -5.74 5.36
C ALA A 42 4.63 -5.68 6.84
N PRO A 43 5.10 -4.68 7.61
CA PRO A 43 4.66 -4.48 8.99
C PRO A 43 3.15 -4.36 9.09
N LYS A 44 2.54 -5.07 10.05
CA LYS A 44 1.12 -4.93 10.36
C LYS A 44 0.91 -3.75 11.29
N LEU A 45 -0.01 -2.87 10.92
CA LEU A 45 -0.45 -1.76 11.75
C LEU A 45 -1.82 -2.07 12.37
N GLY A 46 -2.83 -2.34 11.54
CA GLY A 46 -4.19 -2.64 11.97
C GLY A 46 -4.86 -1.51 12.76
N LEU A 47 -4.55 -0.25 12.43
CA LEU A 47 -5.06 0.93 13.13
C LEU A 47 -5.79 1.88 12.17
N GLU A 48 -6.55 2.80 12.76
CA GLU A 48 -7.18 3.90 12.06
C GLU A 48 -6.21 5.08 11.92
N VAL A 49 -6.28 5.73 10.76
CA VAL A 49 -5.50 6.93 10.45
C VAL A 49 -6.40 8.05 9.96
N CYS A 50 -5.95 9.28 10.15
CA CYS A 50 -6.45 10.46 9.50
C CYS A 50 -5.55 10.78 8.30
N TYR A 51 -6.13 10.73 7.11
CA TYR A 51 -5.43 10.99 5.85
C TYR A 51 -5.76 12.38 5.34
N GLU A 52 -4.73 13.18 5.06
CA GLU A 52 -4.82 14.52 4.48
C GLU A 52 -4.41 14.49 2.99
N ARG A 53 -5.36 14.80 2.10
CA ARG A 53 -5.14 14.71 0.65
C ARG A 53 -4.19 15.78 0.10
N SER A 54 -4.17 16.97 0.69
CA SER A 54 -3.30 18.08 0.27
C SER A 54 -1.81 17.77 0.43
N SER A 55 -1.47 16.97 1.44
CA SER A 55 -0.10 16.61 1.82
C SER A 55 0.24 15.15 1.56
N ASN A 56 -0.72 14.35 1.05
CA ASN A 56 -0.62 12.89 0.92
C ASN A 56 -0.06 12.22 2.19
N THR A 57 -0.52 12.67 3.35
CA THR A 57 0.04 12.24 4.65
C THR A 57 -1.02 11.52 5.48
N ALA A 58 -0.67 10.36 6.03
CA ALA A 58 -1.47 9.65 7.01
C ALA A 58 -0.88 9.83 8.43
N ARG A 59 -1.74 10.03 9.42
CA ARG A 59 -1.37 10.14 10.84
C ARG A 59 -2.29 9.28 11.69
N LEU A 60 -1.79 8.71 12.78
CA LEU A 60 -2.61 7.94 13.72
C LEU A 60 -3.83 8.74 14.17
N LYS A 61 -5.00 8.11 14.13
CA LYS A 61 -6.24 8.70 14.64
C LYS A 61 -6.27 8.59 16.16
N ASN A 62 -5.73 9.61 16.83
CA ASN A 62 -5.64 9.67 18.30
C ASN A 62 -6.86 10.32 18.98
N THR A 63 -7.86 10.71 18.19
CA THR A 63 -9.07 11.41 18.63
C THR A 63 -10.33 10.75 18.06
N ALA A 64 -11.50 11.07 18.63
CA ALA A 64 -12.77 10.53 18.16
C ALA A 64 -13.04 10.88 16.68
N SER A 65 -12.71 12.11 16.26
CA SER A 65 -12.81 12.58 14.87
C SER A 65 -11.44 13.00 14.34
N CYS A 66 -11.27 12.91 13.02
CA CYS A 66 -10.09 13.43 12.35
C CYS A 66 -10.06 14.97 12.35
N PRO A 67 -8.86 15.59 12.38
CA PRO A 67 -8.72 17.03 12.20
C PRO A 67 -9.38 17.56 10.93
N ALA A 68 -9.68 18.85 10.91
CA ALA A 68 -10.19 19.51 9.70
C ALA A 68 -9.27 19.22 8.49
N ASN A 69 -9.88 18.98 7.32
CA ASN A 69 -9.21 18.62 6.06
C ASN A 69 -8.59 17.22 6.00
N SER A 70 -8.83 16.36 6.99
CA SER A 70 -8.44 14.96 6.94
C SER A 70 -9.64 14.03 7.07
N LEU A 71 -9.53 12.84 6.48
CA LEU A 71 -10.57 11.83 6.48
C LEU A 71 -10.10 10.55 7.18
N PRO A 72 -10.97 9.88 7.93
CA PRO A 72 -10.61 8.64 8.61
C PRO A 72 -10.57 7.46 7.62
N PHE A 73 -9.54 6.64 7.73
CA PHE A 73 -9.38 5.38 7.01
C PHE A 73 -8.82 4.30 7.93
N SER A 74 -9.03 3.04 7.57
CA SER A 74 -8.33 1.91 8.19
C SER A 74 -7.05 1.57 7.41
N VAL A 75 -6.00 1.19 8.13
CA VAL A 75 -4.71 0.76 7.55
C VAL A 75 -4.32 -0.60 8.14
N GLY A 76 -4.29 -1.62 7.27
CA GLY A 76 -3.88 -2.97 7.66
C GLY A 76 -2.38 -3.12 7.84
N HIS A 77 -1.60 -2.66 6.86
CA HIS A 77 -0.14 -2.73 6.85
C HIS A 77 0.46 -1.33 6.78
N GLY A 78 1.49 -1.09 7.59
CA GLY A 78 2.09 0.21 7.76
C GLY A 78 2.96 0.27 9.01
N GLU A 79 3.68 1.36 9.15
CA GLU A 79 4.47 1.65 10.34
C GLU A 79 4.45 3.14 10.69
N VAL A 80 4.70 3.44 11.96
CA VAL A 80 4.81 4.83 12.42
C VAL A 80 6.23 5.31 12.12
N ILE A 81 6.38 6.17 11.13
CA ILE A 81 7.66 6.72 10.69
C ILE A 81 8.11 7.93 11.52
N ASP A 82 7.15 8.62 12.16
CA ASP A 82 7.44 9.70 13.10
C ASP A 82 6.56 9.54 14.36
N PRO A 83 7.14 9.04 15.47
CA PRO A 83 6.42 8.87 16.72
C PRO A 83 5.93 10.16 17.38
N GLN A 84 6.59 11.30 17.13
CA GLN A 84 6.21 12.59 17.73
C GLN A 84 4.93 13.13 17.11
N THR A 85 4.81 12.97 15.79
CA THR A 85 3.67 13.50 15.03
C THR A 85 2.65 12.42 14.65
N GLY A 86 2.93 11.17 15.01
CA GLY A 86 2.11 10.00 14.70
C GLY A 86 2.01 9.71 13.21
N GLN A 87 2.99 10.15 12.40
CA GLN A 87 2.96 9.95 10.96
C GLN A 87 3.13 8.47 10.63
N VAL A 88 2.33 7.99 9.69
CA VAL A 88 2.29 6.59 9.27
C VAL A 88 2.68 6.49 7.79
N ALA A 89 3.61 5.58 7.48
CA ALA A 89 3.75 5.03 6.15
C ALA A 89 2.79 3.84 6.02
N ALA A 90 1.93 3.85 5.00
CA ALA A 90 0.96 2.79 4.75
C ALA A 90 1.40 1.93 3.56
N TYR A 91 1.19 0.62 3.67
CA TYR A 91 1.72 -0.34 2.72
C TYR A 91 0.63 -1.19 2.08
N MET A 92 0.82 -1.48 0.80
CA MET A 92 0.09 -2.53 0.09
C MET A 92 1.05 -3.71 -0.12
N PRO A 93 1.03 -4.74 0.73
CA PRO A 93 1.85 -5.92 0.52
C PRO A 93 1.42 -6.63 -0.76
N LEU A 94 2.40 -6.94 -1.60
CA LEU A 94 2.24 -7.82 -2.74
C LEU A 94 2.67 -9.23 -2.35
N GLY A 95 1.92 -10.21 -2.84
CA GLY A 95 2.34 -11.61 -2.70
C GLY A 95 3.65 -11.86 -3.43
N ASP A 96 4.42 -12.84 -2.96
CA ASP A 96 5.60 -13.31 -3.68
C ASP A 96 5.18 -13.98 -4.99
N ALA A 97 5.34 -13.25 -6.09
CA ALA A 97 5.04 -13.73 -7.43
C ALA A 97 5.89 -14.96 -7.81
N CYS A 98 7.13 -15.05 -7.30
CA CYS A 98 8.00 -16.20 -7.55
C CYS A 98 7.53 -17.44 -6.81
N ALA A 99 7.12 -17.31 -5.54
CA ALA A 99 6.49 -18.40 -4.81
C ALA A 99 5.18 -18.86 -5.49
N ALA A 100 4.46 -17.93 -6.13
CA ALA A 100 3.27 -18.23 -6.93
C ALA A 100 3.57 -18.81 -8.33
N ARG A 101 4.85 -18.97 -8.72
CA ARG A 101 5.30 -19.36 -10.08
C ARG A 101 4.81 -18.41 -11.18
N GLN A 102 4.63 -17.14 -10.83
CA GLN A 102 4.20 -16.05 -11.70
C GLN A 102 5.31 -15.03 -11.95
N CYS A 103 6.55 -15.32 -11.53
CA CYS A 103 7.72 -14.52 -11.87
C CYS A 103 8.65 -15.31 -12.81
N ALA A 104 9.50 -14.58 -13.53
CA ALA A 104 10.73 -15.13 -14.10
C ALA A 104 11.90 -14.72 -13.20
N GLU A 105 12.88 -15.60 -13.04
CA GLU A 105 14.11 -15.30 -12.31
C GLU A 105 14.88 -14.23 -13.10
N TYR A 106 15.04 -13.05 -12.52
CA TYR A 106 15.81 -11.97 -13.13
C TYR A 106 17.22 -11.97 -12.56
N VAL A 107 18.21 -11.94 -13.44
CA VAL A 107 19.60 -11.69 -13.07
C VAL A 107 19.82 -10.20 -13.20
N ALA A 108 20.01 -9.51 -12.06
CA ALA A 108 20.29 -8.07 -12.08
C ALA A 108 21.60 -7.80 -12.80
N HIS A 109 21.54 -6.97 -13.84
CA HIS A 109 22.71 -6.43 -14.51
C HIS A 109 23.15 -5.15 -13.77
N GLU A 110 24.46 -4.97 -13.57
CA GLU A 110 24.98 -3.80 -12.85
C GLU A 110 24.63 -2.50 -13.60
N GLY A 111 24.35 -1.43 -12.85
CA GLY A 111 24.15 -0.09 -13.41
C GLY A 111 22.70 0.26 -13.76
N GLY A 112 21.69 -0.37 -13.16
CA GLY A 112 20.27 -0.04 -13.33
C GLY A 112 19.71 1.01 -12.33
N GLU A 113 18.94 1.99 -12.82
CA GLU A 113 18.13 2.99 -12.12
C GLU A 113 16.64 2.76 -12.44
N GLU A 114 15.74 3.25 -11.57
CA GLU A 114 14.30 3.04 -11.71
C GLU A 114 13.68 3.98 -12.76
N TYR A 115 13.29 3.43 -13.92
CA TYR A 115 12.55 4.20 -14.94
C TYR A 115 11.66 3.30 -15.82
N VAL A 116 10.58 3.87 -16.37
CA VAL A 116 9.62 3.17 -17.23
C VAL A 116 10.07 3.29 -18.69
N ILE A 117 10.43 2.16 -19.34
CA ILE A 117 10.83 2.15 -20.75
C ILE A 117 10.10 1.07 -21.56
N CYS A 118 10.09 1.28 -22.87
CA CYS A 118 9.52 0.39 -23.87
C CYS A 118 10.62 -0.25 -24.70
N CYS A 119 10.54 -1.57 -24.88
CA CYS A 119 11.44 -2.30 -25.76
C CYS A 119 10.65 -3.01 -26.86
N GLU A 120 11.11 -2.90 -28.11
CA GLU A 120 10.65 -3.74 -29.20
C GLU A 120 11.34 -5.10 -29.17
N ASN A 121 10.62 -6.17 -29.52
CA ASN A 121 11.19 -7.51 -29.60
C ASN A 121 12.27 -7.57 -30.71
N GLY A 122 13.53 -7.76 -30.33
CA GLY A 122 14.69 -7.69 -31.25
C GLY A 122 15.04 -6.27 -31.72
N GLY A 123 14.55 -5.23 -31.03
CA GLY A 123 14.74 -3.82 -31.38
C GLY A 123 15.37 -2.98 -30.26
N PRO A 124 15.58 -1.68 -30.51
CA PRO A 124 16.10 -0.76 -29.49
C PRO A 124 15.05 -0.51 -28.39
N CYS A 125 15.50 -0.12 -27.20
CA CYS A 125 14.63 0.33 -26.12
C CYS A 125 14.58 1.87 -26.05
N TRP A 126 13.45 2.42 -25.63
CA TRP A 126 13.26 3.87 -25.46
C TRP A 126 12.44 4.21 -24.21
N PRO A 127 12.67 5.38 -23.60
CA PRO A 127 11.85 5.87 -22.49
C PRO A 127 10.36 5.93 -22.85
N GLY A 128 9.48 5.40 -22.00
CA GLY A 128 8.03 5.43 -22.24
C GLY A 128 7.24 4.39 -21.43
N GLY A 129 5.98 4.73 -21.08
CA GLY A 129 5.11 3.89 -20.25
C GLY A 129 3.87 3.30 -20.92
N ASP A 130 3.68 3.55 -22.22
CA ASP A 130 2.49 3.10 -22.95
C ASP A 130 2.67 1.74 -23.66
N CYS A 131 3.76 1.04 -23.36
CA CYS A 131 4.08 -0.27 -23.91
C CYS A 131 3.46 -1.38 -23.07
N GLY A 132 2.74 -2.31 -23.71
CA GLY A 132 2.17 -3.51 -23.08
C GLY A 132 3.19 -4.62 -22.78
N GLY A 133 4.42 -4.26 -22.38
CA GLY A 133 5.57 -5.15 -22.18
C GLY A 133 6.20 -5.07 -20.79
N VAL A 134 7.29 -5.82 -20.57
CA VAL A 134 8.04 -5.86 -19.30
C VAL A 134 9.01 -4.67 -19.25
N LEU A 135 9.03 -3.95 -18.11
CA LEU A 135 9.86 -2.77 -17.87
C LEU A 135 11.28 -3.22 -17.46
N TYR A 136 12.30 -2.83 -18.25
CA TYR A 136 13.72 -3.04 -17.93
C TYR A 136 14.49 -1.77 -18.22
N TRP A 137 15.23 -1.14 -17.29
CA TRP A 137 16.01 0.06 -17.58
C TRP A 137 17.51 -0.22 -17.65
N CYS A 138 18.15 0.29 -18.72
CA CYS A 138 19.59 0.44 -18.90
C CYS A 138 19.86 1.71 -19.73
N PHE A 139 21.00 2.38 -19.52
CA PHE A 139 21.30 3.66 -20.17
C PHE A 139 21.45 3.53 -21.69
N ASP A 140 22.11 2.45 -22.12
CA ASP A 140 22.07 1.89 -23.46
C ASP A 140 21.87 0.37 -23.33
N GLY A 141 21.20 -0.25 -24.30
CA GLY A 141 20.91 -1.67 -24.24
C GLY A 141 20.19 -2.22 -25.46
N VAL A 142 20.31 -3.54 -25.65
CA VAL A 142 19.70 -4.28 -26.76
C VAL A 142 18.83 -5.40 -26.22
N CYS A 143 17.60 -5.50 -26.72
CA CYS A 143 16.75 -6.67 -26.49
C CYS A 143 17.13 -7.80 -27.43
N ASN A 144 17.53 -8.93 -26.85
CA ASN A 144 17.85 -10.14 -27.58
C ASN A 144 16.56 -10.87 -28.00
N GLU A 145 16.65 -11.69 -29.05
CA GLU A 145 15.53 -12.51 -29.54
C GLU A 145 15.06 -13.57 -28.53
N ASP A 146 15.88 -13.89 -27.52
CA ASP A 146 15.55 -14.79 -26.42
C ASP A 146 14.81 -14.12 -25.26
N GLY A 147 14.55 -12.81 -25.37
CA GLY A 147 13.86 -12.02 -24.34
C GLY A 147 14.77 -11.51 -23.22
N THR A 148 16.08 -11.72 -23.32
CA THR A 148 17.07 -11.08 -22.43
C THR A 148 17.39 -9.66 -22.90
N VAL A 149 17.95 -8.83 -22.01
CA VAL A 149 18.40 -7.47 -22.32
C VAL A 149 19.88 -7.37 -21.97
N ASP A 150 20.71 -7.02 -22.95
CA ASP A 150 22.11 -6.67 -22.72
C ASP A 150 22.22 -5.17 -22.47
N CYS A 151 22.89 -4.80 -21.38
CA CYS A 151 23.04 -3.42 -20.94
C CYS A 151 24.46 -2.93 -21.11
N PHE A 152 24.60 -1.71 -21.63
CA PHE A 152 25.88 -1.05 -21.85
C PHE A 152 25.94 0.21 -20.99
N GLU A 153 27.13 0.50 -20.45
CA GLU A 153 27.39 1.79 -19.85
C GLU A 153 27.21 2.89 -20.91
N ALA A 154 26.69 4.04 -20.51
CA ALA A 154 26.73 5.20 -21.37
C ALA A 154 28.19 5.48 -21.71
N ASP A 155 28.56 5.48 -23.00
CA ASP A 155 29.80 6.14 -23.40
C ASP A 155 29.66 7.61 -22.96
N GLU A 156 30.31 7.98 -21.86
CA GLU A 156 30.50 9.38 -21.47
C GLU A 156 31.38 10.02 -22.55
N GLY A 157 30.72 10.47 -23.62
CA GLY A 157 31.36 11.22 -24.70
C GLY A 157 32.09 12.44 -24.14
N LEU A 158 33.41 12.43 -24.34
CA LEU A 158 34.35 13.52 -24.11
C LEU A 158 34.09 14.69 -25.09
#